data_AF-A0A7C4KGU5-F1
#
_entry.id   AF-A0A7C4KGU5-F1
#
_cell.length_a   1.000
_cell.length_b   1.000
_cell.length_c   1.000
_cell.angle_alpha   90.00
_cell.angle_beta   90.00
_cell.angle_gamma   90.00
#
_symmetry.space_group_name_H-M   'P 1'
#
loop_
_entity.id
_entity.type
_entity.pdbx_description
1 polymer ?
#
loop_
_entity_poly.entity_id
_entity_poly.type
_entity_poly.pdbx_seq_one_letter_code
_entity_poly.pdbx_strand_id
1 'polypeptide(L)'
;MQEADPEVSTVCRDMVEGYIEAVREELKESQIVIDRFHVTRHYRDGVDEFRKAELKRLKQELAKEEYRTLKGGLWACRKKREDLRSEERKVVKQLFRHSPQL
;
A
#
# COMPACT_ATOMS: atom_id res chain seq x y z
N MET A 1 -5.22 20.76 45.36
CA MET A 1 -4.48 20.66 44.08
C MET A 1 -4.92 19.34 43.46
N GLN A 2 -5.90 19.36 42.57
CA GLN A 2 -6.27 18.16 41.81
C GLN A 2 -5.22 18.02 40.70
N GLU A 3 -4.48 16.92 40.70
CA GLU A 3 -3.72 16.52 39.51
C GLU A 3 -4.74 16.29 38.40
N ALA A 4 -4.67 17.13 37.35
CA ALA A 4 -5.48 16.92 36.16
C ALA A 4 -5.03 15.60 35.53
N ASP A 5 -5.97 14.68 35.31
CA ASP A 5 -5.75 13.50 34.47
C ASP A 5 -5.13 13.97 33.14
N PRO A 6 -4.10 13.28 32.59
CA PRO A 6 -3.50 13.69 31.34
C PRO A 6 -4.56 13.60 30.24
N GLU A 7 -5.04 14.77 29.82
CA GLU A 7 -5.98 14.92 28.72
C GLU A 7 -5.38 14.26 27.47
N VAL A 8 -6.13 13.32 26.89
CA VAL A 8 -5.70 12.62 25.67
C VAL A 8 -5.63 13.67 24.56
N SER A 9 -4.43 14.04 24.12
CA SER A 9 -4.26 15.06 23.09
C SER A 9 -4.40 14.52 21.67
N THR A 10 -4.18 13.22 21.46
CA THR A 10 -4.21 12.60 20.13
C THR A 10 -4.67 11.14 20.20
N VAL A 11 -5.54 10.75 19.27
CA VAL A 11 -6.04 9.39 19.12
C VAL A 11 -5.65 8.85 17.75
N CYS A 12 -4.75 7.87 17.75
CA CYS A 12 -4.39 7.08 16.57
C CYS A 12 -5.37 5.90 16.43
N ARG A 13 -6.03 5.74 15.29
CA ARG A 13 -6.99 4.65 15.06
C ARG A 13 -7.07 4.18 13.62
N ASP A 14 -7.84 3.11 13.41
CA ASP A 14 -8.28 2.66 12.08
C ASP A 14 -9.18 3.71 11.39
N MET A 15 -9.39 3.56 10.09
CA MET A 15 -10.17 4.46 9.23
C MET A 15 -11.69 4.22 9.28
N VAL A 16 -12.15 3.28 10.11
CA VAL A 16 -13.57 2.94 10.23
C VAL A 16 -14.34 4.10 10.85
N GLU A 17 -15.39 4.55 10.17
CA GLU A 17 -16.21 5.71 10.53
C GLU A 17 -16.75 5.65 11.97
N GLY A 18 -17.22 4.49 12.43
CA GLY A 18 -17.74 4.36 13.79
C GLY A 18 -16.74 4.70 14.90
N TYR A 19 -15.45 4.39 14.70
CA TYR A 19 -14.40 4.81 15.64
C TYR A 19 -14.09 6.29 15.53
N ILE A 20 -14.31 6.89 14.35
CA ILE A 20 -14.10 8.32 14.15
C ILE A 20 -15.13 9.11 14.94
N GLU A 21 -16.40 8.71 14.85
CA GLU A 21 -17.50 9.36 15.54
C GLU A 21 -17.42 9.16 17.05
N ALA A 22 -17.12 7.95 17.53
CA ALA A 22 -16.95 7.70 18.97
C ALA A 22 -15.88 8.62 19.60
N VAL A 23 -14.76 8.86 18.91
CA VAL A 23 -13.72 9.78 19.42
C VAL A 23 -14.17 11.23 19.35
N ARG A 24 -14.93 11.62 18.31
CA ARG A 24 -15.48 12.98 18.23
C ARG A 24 -16.49 13.27 19.35
N GLU A 25 -17.25 12.27 19.77
CA GLU A 25 -18.23 12.39 20.84
C GLU A 25 -17.59 12.46 22.23
N GLU A 26 -16.66 11.55 22.52
CA GLU A 26 -16.08 11.35 23.85
C GLU A 26 -14.82 12.19 24.10
N LEU A 27 -14.06 12.52 23.06
CA LEU A 27 -12.74 13.14 23.14
C LEU A 27 -12.64 14.36 22.20
N LYS A 28 -13.48 15.36 22.47
CA LYS A 28 -13.74 16.52 21.61
C LYS A 28 -12.51 17.38 21.29
N GLU A 29 -11.59 17.47 22.25
CA GLU A 29 -10.36 18.27 22.13
C GLU A 29 -9.18 17.46 21.55
N SER A 30 -9.35 16.15 21.35
CA SER A 30 -8.27 15.29 20.84
C SER A 30 -8.12 15.39 19.33
N GLN A 31 -6.87 15.45 18.87
CA GLN A 31 -6.58 15.30 17.45
C GLN A 31 -6.77 13.85 16.99
N ILE A 32 -7.38 13.72 15.82
CA ILE A 32 -7.60 12.46 15.13
C ILE A 32 -6.42 12.15 14.22
N VAL A 33 -5.77 11.01 14.40
CA VAL A 33 -4.71 10.52 13.50
C VAL A 33 -5.10 9.15 12.96
N ILE A 34 -4.96 8.97 11.64
CA ILE A 34 -5.16 7.68 11.01
C ILE A 34 -3.89 6.84 11.17
N ASP A 35 -4.06 5.59 11.60
CA ASP A 35 -2.99 4.63 11.70
C ASP A 35 -2.38 4.35 10.31
N ARG A 36 -1.08 4.64 10.20
CA ARG A 36 -0.28 4.45 9.00
C ARG A 36 -0.32 3.02 8.45
N PHE A 37 -0.49 2.01 9.30
CA PHE A 37 -0.58 0.61 8.86
C PHE A 37 -1.75 0.41 7.90
N HIS A 38 -2.92 0.96 8.25
CA HIS A 38 -4.13 0.82 7.44
C HIS A 38 -3.98 1.57 6.11
N VAL A 39 -3.48 2.81 6.13
CA VAL A 39 -3.17 3.58 4.90
C VAL A 39 -2.22 2.80 3.99
N THR A 40 -1.13 2.26 4.55
CA THR A 40 -0.13 1.49 3.80
C THR A 40 -0.72 0.22 3.22
N ARG A 41 -1.60 -0.46 3.96
CA ARG A 41 -2.30 -1.66 3.51
C ARG A 41 -3.20 -1.34 2.30
N HIS A 42 -4.05 -0.32 2.41
CA HIS A 42 -4.94 0.09 1.31
C HIS A 42 -4.16 0.48 0.04
N TYR A 43 -3.04 1.19 0.20
CA TYR A 43 -2.17 1.51 -0.94
C TYR A 43 -1.60 0.24 -1.59
N ARG A 44 -1.08 -0.70 -0.79
CA ARG A 44 -0.54 -1.98 -1.29
C ARG A 44 -1.60 -2.81 -2.01
N ASP A 45 -2.81 -2.89 -1.44
CA ASP A 45 -3.92 -3.63 -2.04
C ASP A 45 -4.31 -3.03 -3.40
N GLY A 46 -4.38 -1.70 -3.51
CA GLY A 46 -4.65 -1.01 -4.77
C GLY A 46 -3.58 -1.28 -5.84
N VAL A 47 -2.29 -1.17 -5.47
CA VAL A 47 -1.18 -1.50 -6.37
C VAL A 47 -1.23 -2.98 -6.80
N ASP A 48 -1.58 -3.89 -5.90
CA ASP A 48 -1.67 -5.30 -6.23
C ASP A 48 -2.82 -5.65 -7.16
N GLU A 49 -3.99 -5.05 -6.99
CA GLU A 49 -5.10 -5.20 -7.92
C GLU A 49 -4.76 -4.64 -9.30
N PHE A 50 -4.14 -3.46 -9.35
CA PHE A 50 -3.72 -2.88 -10.62
C PHE A 50 -2.65 -3.72 -11.32
N ARG A 51 -1.62 -4.18 -10.60
CA ARG A 51 -0.60 -5.11 -11.13
C ARG A 51 -1.23 -6.40 -11.66
N LYS A 52 -2.24 -6.96 -10.99
CA LYS A 52 -2.96 -8.16 -11.46
C LYS A 52 -3.69 -7.89 -12.77
N ALA A 53 -4.38 -6.75 -12.87
CA ALA A 53 -5.06 -6.34 -14.10
C ALA A 53 -4.08 -6.18 -15.27
N GLU A 54 -2.95 -5.51 -15.04
CA GLU A 54 -1.92 -5.31 -16.05
C GLU A 54 -1.25 -6.62 -16.48
N LEU A 55 -0.92 -7.52 -15.54
CA LEU A 55 -0.37 -8.83 -15.90
C LEU A 55 -1.39 -9.69 -16.67
N LYS A 56 -2.69 -9.57 -16.38
CA LYS A 56 -3.74 -10.26 -17.14
C LYS A 56 -3.80 -9.75 -18.58
N ARG A 57 -3.71 -8.44 -18.78
CA ARG A 57 -3.63 -7.80 -20.10
C ARG A 57 -2.37 -8.24 -20.84
N LEU A 58 -1.20 -8.13 -20.22
CA LEU A 58 0.09 -8.50 -20.81
C LEU A 58 0.19 -9.99 -21.18
N LYS A 59 -0.49 -10.87 -20.44
CA LYS A 59 -0.56 -12.30 -20.79
C LYS A 59 -1.26 -12.55 -22.13
N GLN A 60 -2.15 -11.65 -22.55
CA GLN A 60 -2.86 -11.75 -23.82
C GLN A 60 -2.08 -11.09 -24.97
N GLU A 61 -1.33 -10.02 -24.69
CA GLU A 61 -0.61 -9.24 -25.69
C GLU A 61 0.80 -9.78 -26.01
N LEU A 62 1.50 -10.33 -25.02
CA LEU A 62 2.89 -10.73 -25.16
C LEU A 62 3.05 -12.19 -25.61
N ALA A 63 4.13 -12.44 -26.34
CA ALA A 63 4.57 -13.80 -26.62
C ALA A 63 4.88 -14.53 -25.29
N LYS A 64 4.66 -15.85 -25.26
CA LYS A 64 4.82 -16.66 -24.04
C LYS A 64 6.19 -16.50 -23.37
N GLU A 65 7.25 -16.47 -24.16
CA GLU A 65 8.62 -16.33 -23.64
C GLU A 65 8.90 -14.93 -23.08
N GLU A 66 8.32 -13.88 -23.68
CA GLU A 66 8.41 -12.52 -23.18
C GLU A 66 7.63 -12.35 -21.87
N TYR A 67 6.40 -12.88 -21.81
CA TYR A 67 5.60 -12.88 -20.57
C TYR A 67 6.31 -13.61 -19.42
N ARG A 68 7.06 -14.68 -19.70
CA ARG A 68 7.82 -15.42 -18.67
C ARG A 68 8.89 -14.56 -18.01
N THR A 69 9.40 -13.53 -18.68
CA THR A 69 10.37 -12.60 -18.10
C THR A 69 9.78 -11.76 -16.96
N LEU A 70 8.45 -11.64 -16.89
CA LEU A 70 7.74 -10.90 -15.84
C LEU A 70 7.50 -11.72 -14.57
N LYS A 71 7.92 -13.00 -14.55
CA LYS A 71 7.73 -13.89 -13.40
C LYS A 71 8.46 -13.33 -12.17
N GLY A 72 7.73 -13.26 -11.06
CA GLY A 72 8.24 -12.69 -9.80
C GLY A 72 7.96 -11.20 -9.61
N GLY A 73 7.26 -10.56 -10.56
CA GLY A 73 6.91 -9.13 -10.49
C GLY A 73 6.20 -8.73 -9.19
N LEU A 74 5.31 -9.58 -8.64
CA LEU A 74 4.66 -9.34 -7.34
C LEU A 74 5.67 -9.02 -6.22
N TRP A 75 6.64 -9.90 -6.01
CA TRP A 75 7.60 -9.74 -4.92
C TRP A 75 8.59 -8.63 -5.21
N ALA A 76 8.93 -8.43 -6.48
CA ALA A 76 9.82 -7.34 -6.87
C ALA A 76 9.17 -5.96 -6.64
N CYS A 77 7.89 -5.77 -6.97
CA CYS A 77 7.15 -4.54 -6.69
C CYS A 77 6.95 -4.26 -5.19
N ARG A 78 7.00 -5.28 -4.34
CA ARG A 78 6.83 -5.15 -2.87
C ARG A 78 8.12 -4.84 -2.12
N LYS A 79 9.28 -4.92 -2.78
CA LYS A 79 10.59 -4.64 -2.17
C LYS A 79 10.96 -3.17 -2.31
N LYS A 80 11.74 -2.67 -1.36
CA LYS A 80 12.40 -1.38 -1.52
C LYS A 80 13.42 -1.47 -2.64
N ARG A 81 13.71 -0.34 -3.28
CA ARG A 81 14.63 -0.28 -4.42
C ARG A 81 16.04 -0.75 -4.05
N GLU A 82 16.45 -0.55 -2.81
CA GLU A 82 17.76 -0.95 -2.29
C GLU A 82 17.85 -2.48 -2.14
N ASP A 83 16.75 -3.13 -1.76
CA ASP A 83 16.65 -4.56 -1.46
C ASP A 83 16.45 -5.46 -2.69
N LEU A 84 16.33 -4.87 -3.89
CA LEU A 84 16.14 -5.60 -5.12
C LEU A 84 17.43 -6.30 -5.57
N ARG A 85 17.34 -7.62 -5.81
CA ARG A 85 18.40 -8.38 -6.48
C ARG A 85 18.48 -8.00 -7.97
N SER A 86 19.61 -8.27 -8.62
CA SER A 86 19.84 -7.96 -10.04
C SER A 86 18.69 -8.44 -10.94
N GLU A 87 18.23 -9.67 -10.72
CA GLU A 87 17.15 -10.28 -11.51
C GLU A 87 15.79 -9.62 -11.23
N GLU A 88 15.51 -9.27 -9.97
CA GLU A 88 14.27 -8.56 -9.60
C GLU A 88 14.24 -7.16 -10.21
N ARG A 89 15.39 -6.46 -10.29
CA ARG A 89 15.49 -5.17 -11.00
C ARG A 89 15.19 -5.30 -12.49
N LYS A 90 15.63 -6.39 -13.14
CA LYS A 90 15.31 -6.65 -14.54
C LYS A 90 13.82 -6.88 -14.73
N VAL A 91 13.19 -7.70 -13.88
CA VAL A 91 11.74 -7.95 -13.89
C VAL A 91 10.97 -6.64 -13.77
N VAL A 92 11.33 -5.80 -12.80
CA VAL A 92 10.67 -4.51 -12.57
C VAL A 92 10.82 -3.59 -13.78
N LYS A 93 12.02 -3.47 -14.35
CA LYS A 93 12.24 -2.68 -15.57
C LYS A 93 11.40 -3.16 -16.76
N GLN A 94 11.30 -4.48 -16.97
CA GLN A 94 10.46 -5.03 -18.04
C GLN A 94 8.99 -4.77 -17.77
N LEU A 95 8.55 -4.91 -16.51
CA LEU A 95 7.17 -4.66 -16.14
C LEU A 95 6.76 -3.20 -16.44
N PHE A 96 7.56 -2.22 -16.02
CA PHE A 96 7.31 -0.80 -16.33
C PHE A 96 7.47 -0.48 -17.82
N ARG A 97 8.26 -1.25 -18.59
CA ARG A 97 8.35 -1.09 -20.05
C ARG A 97 7.03 -1.45 -20.74
N HIS A 98 6.36 -2.50 -20.27
CA HIS A 98 5.10 -2.98 -20.85
C HIS A 98 3.85 -2.34 -20.21
N SER A 99 3.99 -1.81 -18.99
CA SER A 99 2.96 -1.09 -18.26
C SER A 99 3.56 0.13 -17.56
N PRO A 100 3.73 1.26 -18.27
CA PRO A 100 4.34 2.48 -17.70
C PRO A 100 3.46 3.20 -16.66
N GLN A 101 2.19 2.83 -16.57
CA GLN A 101 1.23 3.41 -15.62
C GLN A 101 1.24 2.71 -14.27
N LEU A 102 1.72 1.45 -14.22
CA LEU A 102 2.08 0.77 -12.97
C LEU A 102 3.19 1.54 -12.27
#